data_AF-A0A961JG58-F1
#
_entry.id   AF-A0A961JG58-F1
#
_cell.length_a   1.000
_cell.length_b   1.000
_cell.length_c   1.000
_cell.angle_alpha   90.00
_cell.angle_beta   90.00
_cell.angle_gamma   90.00
#
_symmetry.space_group_name_H-M   'P 1'
#
loop_
_entity.id
_entity.type
_entity.pdbx_description
1 polymer ?
#
loop_
_entity_poly.entity_id
_entity_poly.type
_entity_poly.pdbx_seq_one_letter_code
_entity_poly.pdbx_strand_id
1 'polypeptide(L)'
;MSTGMGLDLIGRPDAAAGMMRTMDPGMDMDMPMARFWPLAGMWALMMAAMMLPTMVPTLATYEDLMASANGSRAGWLGVLAGYSIVWGLFALGIAGVQLALLHGGVIDMLGIARSSWFAGGLLVVVGLFQFSRAKAVCHGVCHSPMGYFLGNWRPGAAGGLRMGLGLGAYCAGCCWGFMALGFVGGMMSLLWMGLATVFMVMEKLPQIGHRVVKPMGVALVLAGVALVLAMEG
;
A
#
# COMPACT_ATOMS: atom_id res chain seq x y z
N MET A 1 0.80 26.33 -10.09
CA MET A 1 0.53 25.01 -9.46
C MET A 1 0.93 23.96 -10.46
N SER A 2 2.08 23.31 -10.27
CA SER A 2 2.60 22.31 -11.21
C SER A 2 1.72 21.06 -11.15
N THR A 3 0.99 20.78 -12.23
CA THR A 3 0.26 19.53 -12.47
C THR A 3 1.16 18.46 -13.12
N GLY A 4 2.46 18.70 -13.19
CA GLY A 4 3.40 17.98 -14.05
C GLY A 4 4.10 16.80 -13.40
N MET A 5 3.65 15.58 -13.72
CA MET A 5 4.45 14.35 -13.67
C MET A 5 4.23 13.48 -14.92
N GLY A 6 3.85 14.09 -16.03
CA GLY A 6 3.70 13.39 -17.31
C GLY A 6 2.42 12.56 -17.46
N LEU A 7 1.55 12.49 -16.46
CA LEU A 7 0.33 11.68 -16.51
C LEU A 7 -0.90 12.58 -16.41
N ASP A 8 -1.86 12.43 -17.31
CA ASP A 8 -3.20 13.02 -17.18
C ASP A 8 -3.89 12.50 -15.92
N LEU A 9 -4.97 13.17 -15.50
CA LEU A 9 -5.76 12.79 -14.33
C LEU A 9 -6.22 11.31 -14.36
N ILE A 10 -6.36 10.70 -15.53
CA ILE A 10 -6.80 9.32 -15.72
C ILE A 10 -5.62 8.31 -15.74
N GLY A 11 -4.38 8.78 -15.66
CA GLY A 11 -3.16 7.95 -15.79
C GLY A 11 -2.72 7.72 -17.23
N ARG A 12 -3.26 8.46 -18.20
CA ARG A 12 -2.77 8.45 -19.59
C ARG A 12 -1.47 9.25 -19.66
N PRO A 13 -0.39 8.72 -20.27
CA PRO A 13 0.82 9.50 -20.46
C PRO A 13 0.58 10.67 -21.41
N ASP A 14 1.02 11.85 -21.02
CA ASP A 14 1.22 12.97 -21.92
C ASP A 14 2.49 12.71 -22.77
N ALA A 15 2.82 13.64 -23.68
CA ALA A 15 3.99 13.47 -24.56
C ALA A 15 5.31 13.31 -23.78
N ALA A 16 5.43 13.89 -22.58
CA ALA A 16 6.62 13.79 -21.75
C ALA A 16 6.71 12.42 -21.05
N ALA A 17 5.61 11.87 -20.55
CA ALA A 17 5.57 10.48 -20.07
C ALA A 17 5.73 9.46 -21.19
N GLY A 18 5.24 9.76 -22.40
CA GLY A 18 5.49 8.94 -23.59
C GLY A 18 6.99 8.78 -23.86
N MET A 19 7.75 9.88 -23.78
CA MET A 19 9.21 9.84 -23.89
C MET A 19 9.87 9.08 -22.72
N MET A 20 9.40 9.28 -21.48
CA MET A 20 9.94 8.54 -20.32
C MET A 20 9.66 7.03 -20.40
N ARG A 21 8.53 6.59 -20.97
CA ARG A 21 8.22 5.16 -21.19
C ARG A 21 9.20 4.47 -22.14
N THR A 22 9.74 5.22 -23.09
CA THR A 22 10.70 4.70 -24.08
C THR A 22 12.16 4.81 -23.63
N MET A 23 12.44 5.44 -22.47
CA MET A 23 13.80 5.54 -21.95
C MET A 23 14.28 4.20 -21.37
N ASP A 24 15.47 3.79 -21.81
CA ASP A 24 16.16 2.60 -21.31
C ASP A 24 16.80 2.91 -19.94
N PRO A 25 16.55 2.09 -18.89
CA PRO A 25 17.22 2.21 -17.60
C PRO A 25 18.75 2.10 -17.64
N GLY A 26 19.32 1.51 -18.68
CA GLY A 26 20.77 1.35 -18.86
C GLY A 26 21.50 2.54 -19.46
N MET A 27 20.84 3.67 -19.72
CA MET A 27 21.52 4.87 -20.25
C MET A 27 22.45 5.50 -19.20
N ASP A 28 23.61 6.02 -19.64
CA ASP A 28 24.57 6.80 -18.84
C ASP A 28 24.02 8.20 -18.50
N MET A 29 22.84 8.25 -17.86
CA MET A 29 22.31 9.44 -17.20
C MET A 29 21.91 9.07 -15.78
N ASP A 30 22.24 9.93 -14.81
CA ASP A 30 21.86 9.73 -13.41
C ASP A 30 20.33 9.80 -13.28
N MET A 31 19.68 8.63 -13.22
CA MET A 31 18.24 8.49 -13.03
C MET A 31 17.96 8.04 -11.59
N PRO A 32 17.59 8.95 -10.66
CA PRO A 32 17.38 8.61 -9.26
C PRO A 32 16.34 7.50 -9.07
N MET A 33 15.33 7.44 -9.94
CA MET A 33 14.24 6.47 -9.91
C MET A 33 14.67 5.05 -10.33
N ALA A 34 15.85 4.89 -10.94
CA ALA A 34 16.48 3.61 -11.25
C ALA A 34 17.48 3.16 -10.17
N ARG A 35 17.59 3.91 -9.06
CA ARG A 35 18.45 3.57 -7.93
C ARG A 35 17.61 3.14 -6.73
N PHE A 36 18.09 2.13 -6.00
CA PHE A 36 17.36 1.57 -4.86
C PHE A 36 17.04 2.60 -3.78
N TRP A 37 18.02 3.41 -3.34
CA TRP A 37 17.82 4.31 -2.20
C TRP A 37 16.84 5.47 -2.43
N PRO A 38 16.92 6.22 -3.55
CA PRO A 38 15.90 7.24 -3.84
C PRO A 38 14.51 6.63 -3.99
N LEU A 39 14.40 5.46 -4.63
CA LEU A 39 13.13 4.77 -4.81
C LEU A 39 12.53 4.29 -3.49
N ALA A 40 13.36 3.70 -2.62
CA ALA A 40 12.99 3.33 -1.26
C ALA A 40 12.54 4.54 -0.43
N GLY A 41 13.25 5.67 -0.55
CA GLY A 41 12.88 6.92 0.11
C GLY A 41 11.52 7.45 -0.34
N MET A 42 11.24 7.41 -1.64
CA MET A 42 9.93 7.78 -2.19
C MET A 42 8.82 6.88 -1.62
N TRP A 43 8.98 5.56 -1.67
CA TRP A 43 8.00 4.63 -1.10
C TRP A 43 7.80 4.85 0.40
N ALA A 44 8.88 5.06 1.16
CA ALA A 44 8.80 5.30 2.59
C ALA A 44 7.99 6.58 2.90
N LEU A 45 8.24 7.67 2.17
CA LEU A 45 7.49 8.92 2.30
C LEU A 45 6.01 8.76 1.94
N MET A 46 5.73 8.08 0.84
CA MET A 46 4.36 7.82 0.38
C MET A 46 3.58 6.96 1.40
N MET A 47 4.20 5.89 1.88
CA MET A 47 3.64 5.01 2.91
C MET A 47 3.39 5.77 4.21
N ALA A 48 4.36 6.58 4.66
CA ALA A 48 4.20 7.41 5.84
C ALA A 48 3.00 8.35 5.67
N ALA A 49 2.91 9.05 4.53
CA ALA A 49 1.84 10.00 4.25
C ALA A 49 0.44 9.35 4.24
N MET A 50 0.31 8.15 3.67
CA MET A 50 -0.99 7.48 3.52
C MET A 50 -1.36 6.68 4.77
N MET A 51 -0.41 6.01 5.41
CA MET A 51 -0.68 4.99 6.43
C MET A 51 -0.58 5.50 7.88
N LEU A 52 0.23 6.53 8.16
CA LEU A 52 0.30 7.13 9.50
C LEU A 52 -1.02 7.79 9.94
N PRO A 53 -1.77 8.52 9.08
CA PRO A 53 -3.06 9.07 9.48
C PRO A 53 -4.04 7.98 9.95
N THR A 54 -3.92 6.77 9.41
CA THR A 54 -4.78 5.65 9.79
C THR A 54 -4.49 5.10 11.20
N MET A 55 -3.37 5.50 11.82
CA MET A 55 -3.02 5.14 13.20
C MET A 55 -3.62 6.08 14.24
N VAL A 56 -4.17 7.23 13.84
CA VAL A 56 -4.82 8.19 14.77
C VAL A 56 -5.85 7.51 15.69
N PRO A 57 -6.85 6.75 15.19
CA PRO A 57 -7.82 6.08 16.07
C PRO A 57 -7.17 5.03 16.97
N THR A 58 -6.17 4.30 16.47
CA THR A 58 -5.43 3.30 17.24
C THR A 58 -4.66 3.93 18.40
N LEU A 59 -4.00 5.05 18.14
CA LEU A 59 -3.24 5.79 19.15
C LEU A 59 -4.18 6.44 20.18
N ALA A 60 -5.35 6.94 19.76
CA ALA A 60 -6.38 7.42 20.69
C ALA A 60 -6.87 6.30 21.62
N THR A 61 -7.13 5.10 21.08
CA THR A 61 -7.49 3.93 21.91
C THR A 61 -6.38 3.55 22.89
N TYR A 62 -5.11 3.69 22.51
CA TYR A 62 -4.00 3.45 23.43
C TYR A 62 -3.98 4.50 24.55
N GLU A 63 -4.28 5.77 24.26
CA GLU A 63 -4.36 6.83 25.27
C GLU A 63 -5.47 6.54 26.31
N ASP A 64 -6.63 6.06 25.88
CA ASP A 64 -7.69 5.61 26.80
C ASP A 64 -7.21 4.48 27.74
N LEU A 65 -6.34 3.61 27.22
CA LEU A 65 -5.71 2.52 27.96
C LEU A 65 -4.55 2.98 28.87
N MET A 66 -4.04 4.20 28.71
CA MET A 66 -3.03 4.73 29.62
C MET A 66 -3.59 4.90 31.04
N ALA A 67 -4.82 5.41 31.15
CA ALA A 67 -5.49 5.60 32.43
C ALA A 67 -5.98 4.27 33.05
N SER A 68 -6.35 3.30 32.22
CA SER A 68 -7.05 2.08 32.67
C SER A 68 -6.17 0.82 32.75
N ALA A 69 -5.02 0.78 32.07
CA ALA A 69 -4.19 -0.43 31.94
C ALA A 69 -2.69 -0.20 32.19
N ASN A 70 -2.30 0.80 33.00
CA ASN A 70 -0.90 1.16 33.26
C ASN A 70 -0.11 1.48 31.98
N GLY A 71 -0.76 2.07 30.98
CA GLY A 71 -0.09 2.50 29.75
C GLY A 71 0.80 3.72 30.00
N SER A 72 1.93 3.77 29.31
CA SER A 72 2.87 4.89 29.40
C SER A 72 3.07 5.59 28.06
N ARG A 73 3.49 6.86 28.09
CA ARG A 73 3.91 7.61 26.89
C ARG A 73 5.03 6.91 26.13
N ALA A 74 5.92 6.22 26.85
CA ALA A 74 6.96 5.41 26.24
C ALA A 74 6.40 4.23 25.43
N GLY A 75 5.33 3.58 25.91
CA GLY A 75 4.64 2.54 25.14
C GLY A 75 3.83 3.09 23.97
N TRP A 76 3.23 4.28 24.09
CA TRP A 76 2.58 4.96 22.97
C TRP A 76 3.56 5.22 21.81
N LEU A 77 4.75 5.75 22.14
CA LEU A 77 5.84 5.92 21.18
C LEU A 77 6.34 4.59 20.63
N GLY A 78 6.39 3.55 21.47
CA GLY A 78 6.70 2.19 21.05
C GLY A 78 5.73 1.68 19.97
N VAL A 79 4.42 1.86 20.16
CA VAL A 79 3.41 1.43 19.16
C VAL A 79 3.63 2.14 17.83
N LEU A 80 3.83 3.46 17.87
CA LEU A 80 4.11 4.25 16.67
C LEU A 80 5.40 3.79 15.98
N ALA A 81 6.49 3.60 16.74
CA ALA A 81 7.77 3.15 16.22
C ALA A 81 7.67 1.76 15.57
N GLY A 82 6.99 0.81 16.23
CA GLY A 82 6.82 -0.55 15.70
C GLY A 82 6.03 -0.57 14.39
N TYR A 83 4.96 0.23 14.32
CA TYR A 83 4.19 0.38 13.09
C TYR A 83 5.02 0.98 11.95
N SER A 84 5.77 2.04 12.24
CA SER A 84 6.67 2.70 11.27
C SER A 84 7.78 1.78 10.78
N ILE A 85 8.33 0.91 11.64
CA ILE A 85 9.35 -0.08 11.23
C ILE A 85 8.78 -1.04 10.20
N VAL A 86 7.57 -1.58 10.40
CA VAL A 86 6.97 -2.51 9.44
C VAL A 86 6.76 -1.84 8.08
N TRP A 87 6.24 -0.62 8.05
CA TRP A 87 6.05 0.12 6.81
C TRP A 87 7.36 0.54 6.15
N GLY A 88 8.39 0.87 6.93
CA GLY A 88 9.74 1.08 6.41
C GLY A 88 10.29 -0.17 5.73
N LEU A 89 10.19 -1.34 6.38
CA LEU A 89 10.61 -2.61 5.78
C LEU A 89 9.79 -2.95 4.53
N PHE A 90 8.48 -2.68 4.55
CA PHE A 90 7.62 -2.86 3.38
C PHE A 90 8.05 -1.95 2.22
N ALA A 91 8.37 -0.69 2.49
CA ALA A 91 8.87 0.26 1.51
C ALA A 91 10.20 -0.20 0.87
N LEU A 92 11.12 -0.74 1.68
CA LEU A 92 12.36 -1.34 1.17
C LEU A 92 12.08 -2.54 0.27
N GLY A 93 11.19 -3.43 0.69
CA GLY A 93 10.81 -4.61 -0.07
C GLY A 93 10.18 -4.27 -1.41
N ILE A 94 9.18 -3.39 -1.42
CA ILE A 94 8.47 -3.01 -2.65
C ILE A 94 9.36 -2.21 -3.60
N ALA A 95 10.28 -1.38 -3.10
CA ALA A 95 11.28 -0.71 -3.92
C ALA A 95 12.23 -1.71 -4.59
N GLY A 96 12.64 -2.77 -3.86
CA GLY A 96 13.43 -3.86 -4.43
C GLY A 96 12.69 -4.62 -5.52
N VAL A 97 11.41 -4.94 -5.28
CA VAL A 97 10.53 -5.58 -6.27
C VAL A 97 10.38 -4.70 -7.51
N GLN A 98 10.07 -3.41 -7.34
CA GLN A 98 9.95 -2.47 -8.46
C GLN A 98 11.24 -2.40 -9.27
N LEU A 99 12.39 -2.31 -8.61
CA LEU A 99 13.68 -2.24 -9.30
C LEU A 99 13.97 -3.52 -10.10
N ALA A 100 13.66 -4.69 -9.54
CA ALA A 100 13.80 -5.98 -10.21
C ALA A 100 12.86 -6.09 -11.42
N LEU A 101 11.61 -5.66 -11.30
CA LEU A 101 10.65 -5.64 -12.40
C LEU A 101 11.05 -4.65 -13.50
N LEU A 102 11.66 -3.52 -13.13
CA LEU A 102 12.13 -2.50 -14.07
C LEU A 102 13.28 -3.05 -14.92
N HIS A 103 14.30 -3.62 -14.28
CA HIS A 103 15.44 -4.24 -14.95
C HIS A 103 15.06 -5.52 -15.70
N GLY A 104 14.05 -6.25 -15.21
CA GLY A 104 13.51 -7.45 -15.84
C GLY A 104 12.61 -7.17 -17.05
N GLY A 105 12.39 -5.90 -17.43
CA GLY A 105 11.58 -5.58 -18.60
C GLY A 105 10.07 -5.61 -18.36
N VAL A 106 9.60 -5.91 -17.14
CA VAL A 106 8.18 -6.16 -16.85
C VAL A 106 7.39 -4.86 -16.69
N ILE A 107 8.02 -3.83 -16.11
CA ILE A 107 7.43 -2.50 -15.93
C ILE A 107 8.27 -1.44 -16.66
N ASP A 108 7.66 -0.31 -16.98
CA ASP A 108 8.32 0.87 -17.54
C ASP A 108 8.87 1.82 -16.44
N MET A 109 9.49 2.92 -16.86
CA MET A 109 10.05 3.95 -15.96
C MET A 109 9.01 4.63 -15.06
N LEU A 110 7.73 4.60 -15.43
CA LEU A 110 6.64 5.13 -14.62
C LEU A 110 6.13 4.10 -13.59
N GLY A 111 6.73 2.90 -13.58
CA GLY A 111 6.34 1.77 -12.76
C GLY A 111 5.07 1.07 -13.26
N ILE A 112 4.70 1.26 -14.54
CA ILE A 112 3.50 0.69 -15.15
C ILE A 112 3.87 -0.61 -15.86
N ALA A 113 3.06 -1.65 -15.65
CA ALA A 113 3.22 -2.94 -16.32
C ALA A 113 3.19 -2.79 -17.85
N ARG A 114 4.22 -3.32 -18.53
CA ARG A 114 4.27 -3.39 -20.00
C ARG A 114 3.38 -4.49 -20.57
N SER A 115 3.16 -5.56 -19.80
CA SER A 115 2.37 -6.72 -20.20
C SER A 115 0.98 -6.69 -19.58
N SER A 116 -0.05 -6.71 -20.43
CA SER A 116 -1.44 -6.84 -19.99
C SER A 116 -1.71 -8.14 -19.24
N TRP A 117 -0.96 -9.20 -19.52
CA TRP A 117 -1.01 -10.46 -18.76
C TRP A 117 -0.55 -10.28 -17.32
N PHE A 118 0.53 -9.51 -17.11
CA PHE A 118 1.02 -9.22 -15.75
C PHE A 118 0.03 -8.31 -15.00
N ALA A 119 -0.44 -7.24 -15.65
CA ALA A 119 -1.41 -6.32 -15.07
C ALA A 119 -2.75 -7.02 -14.72
N GLY A 120 -3.30 -7.80 -15.65
CA GLY A 120 -4.54 -8.55 -15.47
C GLY A 120 -4.41 -9.66 -14.43
N GLY A 121 -3.31 -10.41 -14.46
CA GLY A 121 -3.00 -11.42 -13.44
C GLY A 121 -2.91 -10.81 -12.04
N LEU A 122 -2.26 -9.64 -11.91
CA LEU A 122 -2.16 -8.93 -10.63
C LEU A 122 -3.53 -8.45 -10.13
N LEU A 123 -4.38 -7.90 -11.01
CA LEU A 123 -5.76 -7.53 -10.69
C LEU A 123 -6.58 -8.73 -10.20
N VAL A 124 -6.47 -9.89 -10.87
CA VAL A 124 -7.17 -11.11 -10.47
C VAL A 124 -6.66 -11.63 -9.13
N VAL A 125 -5.33 -11.70 -8.92
CA VAL A 125 -4.74 -12.16 -7.66
C VAL A 125 -5.18 -11.27 -6.49
N VAL A 126 -5.12 -9.95 -6.65
CA VAL A 126 -5.55 -9.01 -5.61
C VAL A 126 -7.06 -9.09 -5.41
N GLY A 127 -7.85 -9.22 -6.48
CA GLY A 127 -9.30 -9.40 -6.38
C GLY A 127 -9.70 -10.68 -5.65
N LEU A 128 -9.02 -11.79 -5.90
CA LEU A 128 -9.21 -13.06 -5.19
C LEU A 128 -8.77 -12.96 -3.72
N PHE A 129 -7.69 -12.22 -3.44
CA PHE A 129 -7.23 -11.99 -2.08
C PHE A 129 -8.30 -11.33 -1.20
N GLN A 130 -9.17 -10.48 -1.78
CA GLN A 130 -10.27 -9.84 -1.05
C GLN A 130 -11.30 -10.84 -0.48
N PHE A 131 -11.40 -12.05 -1.05
CA PHE A 131 -12.28 -13.12 -0.55
C PHE A 131 -11.58 -14.08 0.41
N SER A 132 -10.27 -13.91 0.63
CA SER A 132 -9.49 -14.84 1.44
C SER A 132 -9.81 -14.72 2.93
N ARG A 133 -9.68 -15.84 3.66
CA ARG A 133 -9.76 -15.83 5.13
C ARG A 133 -8.67 -14.96 5.74
N ALA A 134 -7.50 -14.91 5.10
CA ALA A 134 -6.39 -14.04 5.52
C ALA A 134 -6.83 -12.58 5.55
N LYS A 135 -7.43 -12.06 4.46
CA LYS A 135 -7.97 -10.69 4.43
C LYS A 135 -8.99 -10.47 5.54
N ALA A 136 -9.95 -11.37 5.72
CA ALA A 136 -10.98 -11.24 6.75
C ALA A 136 -10.40 -11.14 8.18
N VAL A 137 -9.40 -11.96 8.50
CA VAL A 137 -8.74 -11.94 9.82
C VAL A 137 -7.96 -10.64 10.02
N CYS A 138 -7.10 -10.29 9.06
CA CYS A 138 -6.27 -9.09 9.17
C CYS A 138 -7.14 -7.83 9.27
N HIS A 139 -8.22 -7.78 8.48
CA HIS A 139 -9.17 -6.67 8.44
C HIS A 139 -9.93 -6.48 9.75
N GLY A 140 -10.35 -7.59 10.39
CA GLY A 140 -10.98 -7.54 11.71
C GLY A 140 -10.08 -6.92 12.78
N VAL A 141 -8.78 -7.23 12.75
CA VAL A 141 -7.79 -6.61 13.65
C VAL A 141 -7.61 -5.12 13.34
N CYS A 142 -7.51 -4.75 12.05
CA CYS A 142 -7.38 -3.35 11.63
C CYS A 142 -8.61 -2.48 11.95
N HIS A 143 -9.79 -3.09 12.12
CA HIS A 143 -11.04 -2.41 12.50
C HIS A 143 -11.23 -2.22 13.99
N SER A 144 -10.65 -3.10 14.80
CA SER A 144 -10.91 -3.16 16.24
C SER A 144 -9.61 -2.98 17.04
N PRO A 145 -9.00 -1.77 17.02
CA PRO A 145 -7.75 -1.51 17.74
C PRO A 145 -7.88 -1.84 19.24
N MET A 146 -9.05 -1.56 19.84
CA MET A 146 -9.33 -1.88 21.24
C MET A 146 -9.32 -3.39 21.52
N GLY A 147 -9.93 -4.20 20.65
CA GLY A 147 -9.92 -5.66 20.78
C GLY A 147 -8.51 -6.22 20.68
N TYR A 148 -7.69 -5.69 19.77
CA TYR A 148 -6.29 -6.07 19.67
C TYR A 148 -5.51 -5.74 20.94
N PHE A 149 -5.66 -4.52 21.48
CA PHE A 149 -4.96 -4.13 22.69
C PHE A 149 -5.39 -4.94 23.92
N LEU A 150 -6.68 -5.18 24.11
CA LEU A 150 -7.17 -6.00 25.23
C LEU A 150 -6.61 -7.44 25.19
N GLY A 151 -6.44 -8.01 24.00
CA GLY A 151 -5.86 -9.35 23.83
C GLY A 151 -4.33 -9.41 23.89
N ASN A 152 -3.63 -8.31 23.62
CA ASN A 152 -2.17 -8.29 23.44
C ASN A 152 -1.46 -7.25 24.31
N TRP A 153 -2.12 -6.74 25.34
CA TRP A 153 -1.64 -5.62 26.13
C TRP A 153 -0.27 -5.92 26.75
N ARG A 154 0.69 -5.02 26.52
CA ARG A 154 2.01 -5.08 27.14
C ARG A 154 2.45 -3.67 27.54
N PRO A 155 2.67 -3.40 28.84
CA PRO A 155 3.10 -2.07 29.28
C PRO A 155 4.54 -1.76 28.89
N GLY A 156 4.89 -0.48 28.90
CA GLY A 156 6.24 0.02 28.64
C GLY A 156 6.62 0.13 27.16
N ALA A 157 7.79 0.70 26.89
CA ALA A 157 8.27 0.98 25.53
C ALA A 157 8.42 -0.29 24.67
N ALA A 158 9.03 -1.34 25.21
CA ALA A 158 9.20 -2.61 24.52
C ALA A 158 7.86 -3.34 24.28
N GLY A 159 6.90 -3.18 25.19
CA GLY A 159 5.54 -3.68 25.03
C GLY A 159 4.82 -2.97 23.88
N GLY A 160 4.86 -1.64 23.90
CA GLY A 160 4.37 -0.79 22.81
C GLY A 160 4.97 -1.17 21.46
N LEU A 161 6.30 -1.33 21.39
CA LEU A 161 7.00 -1.73 20.17
C LEU A 161 6.46 -3.04 19.59
N ARG A 162 6.31 -4.08 20.43
CA ARG A 162 5.76 -5.37 19.98
C ARG A 162 4.32 -5.24 19.51
N MET A 163 3.48 -4.48 20.22
CA MET A 163 2.09 -4.24 19.81
C MET A 163 2.03 -3.50 18.47
N GLY A 164 2.88 -2.48 18.28
CA GLY A 164 3.01 -1.72 17.03
C GLY A 164 3.49 -2.56 15.85
N LEU A 165 4.49 -3.44 16.07
CA LEU A 165 4.95 -4.38 15.03
C LEU A 165 3.84 -5.32 14.59
N GLY A 166 3.06 -5.87 15.52
CA GLY A 166 1.92 -6.73 15.18
C GLY A 166 0.83 -5.98 14.40
N LEU A 167 0.43 -4.79 14.87
CA LEU A 167 -0.53 -3.93 14.16
C LEU A 167 -0.05 -3.56 12.75
N GLY A 168 1.24 -3.22 12.63
CA GLY A 168 1.88 -2.93 11.34
C GLY A 168 1.83 -4.13 10.41
N ALA A 169 2.14 -5.34 10.90
CA ALA A 169 2.13 -6.55 10.11
C ALA A 169 0.71 -6.91 9.60
N TYR A 170 -0.31 -6.79 10.46
CA TYR A 170 -1.70 -6.97 10.03
C TYR A 170 -2.11 -5.92 8.99
N CYS A 171 -1.74 -4.65 9.20
CA CYS A 171 -2.07 -3.57 8.28
C CYS A 171 -1.40 -3.75 6.91
N ALA A 172 -0.09 -4.04 6.89
CA ALA A 172 0.64 -4.36 5.66
C ALA A 172 0.04 -5.58 4.97
N GLY A 173 -0.29 -6.64 5.72
CA GLY A 173 -0.97 -7.83 5.20
C GLY A 173 -2.39 -7.59 4.68
N CYS A 174 -3.10 -6.55 5.13
CA CYS A 174 -4.40 -6.18 4.56
C CYS A 174 -4.26 -5.38 3.26
N CYS A 175 -3.26 -4.49 3.22
CA CYS A 175 -3.18 -3.42 2.24
C CYS A 175 -2.15 -3.71 1.13
N TRP A 176 -1.32 -4.75 1.26
CA TRP A 176 -0.26 -5.07 0.29
C TRP A 176 -0.80 -5.18 -1.14
N GLY A 177 -2.00 -5.75 -1.31
CA GLY A 177 -2.63 -5.93 -2.62
C GLY A 177 -2.85 -4.59 -3.33
N PHE A 178 -3.37 -3.58 -2.62
CA PHE A 178 -3.55 -2.25 -3.21
C PHE A 178 -2.23 -1.55 -3.51
N MET A 179 -1.20 -1.78 -2.70
CA MET A 179 0.14 -1.25 -2.99
C MET A 179 0.71 -1.90 -4.26
N ALA A 180 0.50 -3.20 -4.43
CA ALA A 180 0.86 -3.92 -5.65
C ALA A 180 0.03 -3.45 -6.86
N LEU A 181 -1.26 -3.12 -6.70
CA LEU A 181 -2.05 -2.54 -7.79
C LEU A 181 -1.48 -1.22 -8.32
N GLY A 182 -0.59 -0.55 -7.58
CA GLY A 182 0.21 0.57 -8.10
C GLY A 182 0.97 0.23 -9.38
N PHE A 183 1.38 -1.03 -9.58
CA PHE A 183 2.04 -1.48 -10.82
C PHE A 183 1.09 -1.54 -12.04
N VAL A 184 -0.23 -1.50 -11.82
CA VAL A 184 -1.24 -1.55 -12.89
C VAL A 184 -1.56 -0.14 -13.39
N GLY A 185 -1.94 0.77 -12.48
CA GLY A 185 -2.35 2.14 -12.81
C GLY A 185 -1.21 3.16 -12.84
N GLY A 186 0.00 2.75 -12.44
CA GLY A 186 1.19 3.59 -12.33
C GLY A 186 1.37 4.16 -10.93
N MET A 187 2.57 3.94 -10.38
CA MET A 187 2.95 4.42 -9.05
C MET A 187 2.98 5.94 -8.96
N MET A 188 3.20 6.62 -10.08
CA MET A 188 3.25 8.08 -10.17
C MET A 188 1.87 8.71 -10.45
N SER A 189 0.83 7.91 -10.65
CA SER A 189 -0.54 8.41 -10.89
C SER A 189 -1.19 8.83 -9.57
N LEU A 190 -1.34 10.15 -9.37
CA LEU A 190 -2.04 10.69 -8.19
C LEU A 190 -3.49 10.22 -8.11
N LEU A 191 -4.17 10.03 -9.24
CA LEU A 191 -5.56 9.55 -9.23
C LEU A 191 -5.63 8.08 -8.80
N TRP A 192 -4.71 7.24 -9.28
CA TRP A 192 -4.66 5.84 -8.86
C TRP A 192 -4.31 5.70 -7.38
N MET A 193 -3.31 6.46 -6.92
CA MET A 193 -2.92 6.51 -5.51
C MET A 193 -4.04 7.08 -4.63
N GLY A 194 -4.73 8.12 -5.07
CA GLY A 194 -5.87 8.71 -4.37
C GLY A 194 -7.03 7.73 -4.26
N LEU A 195 -7.38 7.06 -5.35
CA LEU A 195 -8.43 6.05 -5.40
C LEU A 195 -8.07 4.83 -4.53
N ALA A 196 -6.82 4.36 -4.57
CA ALA A 196 -6.34 3.32 -3.66
C ALA A 196 -6.42 3.76 -2.19
N THR A 197 -6.07 5.01 -1.87
CA THR A 197 -6.22 5.56 -0.50
C THR A 197 -7.66 5.55 -0.05
N VAL A 198 -8.56 6.07 -0.89
CA VAL A 198 -10.00 6.13 -0.61
C VAL A 198 -10.54 4.73 -0.37
N PHE A 199 -10.13 3.75 -1.17
CA PHE A 199 -10.50 2.36 -0.94
C PHE A 199 -9.95 1.79 0.36
N MET A 200 -8.66 1.99 0.68
CA MET A 200 -8.10 1.52 1.95
C MET A 200 -8.79 2.17 3.16
N VAL A 201 -9.14 3.45 3.08
CA VAL A 201 -9.89 4.16 4.12
C VAL A 201 -11.31 3.62 4.24
N MET A 202 -12.02 3.44 3.12
CA MET A 202 -13.37 2.86 3.12
C MET A 202 -13.37 1.43 3.64
N GLU A 203 -12.35 0.64 3.30
CA GLU A 203 -12.17 -0.68 3.87
C GLU A 203 -12.01 -0.56 5.38
N LYS A 204 -11.21 0.39 5.90
CA LYS A 204 -10.97 0.56 7.33
C LYS A 204 -12.18 1.07 8.14
N LEU A 205 -13.27 1.48 7.48
CA LEU A 205 -14.52 1.87 8.15
C LEU A 205 -15.38 0.64 8.51
N PRO A 206 -15.68 0.38 9.80
CA PRO A 206 -16.36 -0.84 10.24
C PRO A 206 -17.77 -1.03 9.67
N GLN A 207 -18.49 0.07 9.45
CA GLN A 207 -19.88 0.04 8.96
C GLN A 207 -19.96 -0.29 7.45
N ILE A 208 -18.90 0.03 6.70
CA ILE A 208 -18.87 0.06 5.24
C ILE A 208 -18.01 -1.08 4.68
N GLY A 209 -16.91 -1.42 5.36
CA GLY A 209 -15.92 -2.40 4.89
C GLY A 209 -16.50 -3.75 4.50
N HIS A 210 -17.41 -4.33 5.31
CA HIS A 210 -18.00 -5.63 4.97
C HIS A 210 -18.84 -5.61 3.67
N ARG A 211 -19.42 -4.45 3.33
CA ARG A 211 -20.23 -4.27 2.11
C ARG A 211 -19.37 -3.93 0.90
N VAL A 212 -18.20 -3.32 1.09
CA VAL A 212 -17.35 -2.80 0.01
C VAL A 212 -16.25 -3.78 -0.42
N VAL A 213 -15.71 -4.59 0.49
CA VAL A 213 -14.60 -5.53 0.18
C VAL A 213 -14.99 -6.54 -0.90
N LYS A 214 -16.17 -7.17 -0.79
CA LYS A 214 -16.65 -8.17 -1.76
C LYS A 214 -16.93 -7.62 -3.16
N PRO A 215 -17.73 -6.55 -3.36
CA PRO A 215 -17.99 -6.02 -4.70
C PRO A 215 -16.72 -5.48 -5.35
N MET A 216 -15.79 -4.92 -4.56
CA MET A 216 -14.49 -4.50 -5.07
C MET A 216 -13.65 -5.68 -5.52
N GLY A 217 -13.62 -6.78 -4.76
CA GLY A 217 -12.97 -8.03 -5.20
C GLY A 217 -13.53 -8.52 -6.55
N VAL A 218 -14.86 -8.51 -6.72
CA VAL A 218 -15.49 -8.85 -8.00
C VAL A 218 -15.06 -7.88 -9.10
N ALA A 219 -15.11 -6.56 -8.85
CA ALA A 219 -14.74 -5.55 -9.83
C ALA A 219 -13.27 -5.70 -10.29
N LEU A 220 -12.35 -5.99 -9.36
CA LEU A 220 -10.94 -6.24 -9.67
C LEU A 220 -10.75 -7.50 -10.52
N VAL A 221 -11.45 -8.60 -10.18
CA VAL A 221 -11.39 -9.83 -10.98
C VAL A 221 -11.95 -9.60 -12.38
N LEU A 222 -13.11 -8.96 -12.51
CA LEU A 222 -13.72 -8.67 -13.81
C LEU A 222 -12.85 -7.73 -14.64
N ALA A 223 -12.28 -6.69 -14.05
CA ALA A 223 -11.37 -5.78 -14.72
C ALA A 223 -10.09 -6.52 -15.19
N GLY A 224 -9.54 -7.40 -14.36
CA GLY A 224 -8.38 -8.21 -14.72
C GLY A 224 -8.65 -9.16 -15.87
N VAL A 225 -9.78 -9.88 -15.82
CA VAL A 225 -10.21 -10.78 -16.92
C VAL A 225 -10.49 -10.00 -18.19
N ALA A 226 -11.22 -8.89 -18.11
CA ALA A 226 -11.50 -8.05 -19.28
C ALA A 226 -10.22 -7.50 -19.92
N LEU A 227 -9.22 -7.11 -19.12
CA LEU A 227 -7.96 -6.59 -19.62
C LEU A 227 -7.10 -7.66 -20.31
N VAL A 228 -7.19 -8.92 -19.88
CA VAL A 228 -6.55 -10.06 -20.58
C VAL A 228 -7.28 -10.36 -21.89
N LEU A 229 -8.61 -10.45 -21.86
CA LEU A 229 -9.42 -10.82 -23.03
C LEU A 229 -9.46 -9.75 -24.12
N ALA A 230 -9.49 -8.46 -23.75
CA ALA A 230 -9.55 -7.35 -24.70
C ALA A 230 -8.27 -7.19 -25.56
N MET A 231 -7.20 -7.90 -25.23
CA MET A 231 -5.93 -7.90 -25.96
C MET A 231 -5.74 -9.14 -26.83
N GLU A 232 -6.62 -10.15 -26.72
CA GLU A 232 -6.63 -11.34 -27.58
C GLU A 232 -7.47 -11.13 -28.86
N GLY A 233 -8.19 -10.01 -28.98
CA GLY A 233 -8.97 -9.61 -30.17
C GLY A 233 -8.42 -8.38 -30.84
#